data_AF-A0A7C8B0M3-F1
#
_entry.id   AF-A0A7C8B0M3-F1
#
_cell.length_a   1.000
_cell.length_b   1.000
_cell.length_c   1.000
_cell.angle_alpha   90.00
_cell.angle_beta   90.00
_cell.angle_gamma   90.00
#
_symmetry.space_group_name_H-M   'P 1'
#
loop_
_entity.id
_entity.type
_entity.pdbx_description
1 polymer ?
#
loop_
_entity_poly.entity_id
_entity_poly.type
_entity_poly.pdbx_seq_one_letter_code
_entity_poly.pdbx_strand_id
1 'polypeptide(L)'
;MTCIQDYHQLLADLEEEISRVGKIHAANLSCGPGCASCCAPFNILPIEAACVREAIDALPPANRNQLSRNLAERIDRCPLLIDDLCSVYAARPVICRTQGLPLAYIDEEREAIEVSACPLNFPDDYDFAPELLLFMDEFNDRLFEINLAWCREQGLPPDRRIPLREIACPGPPLV
;
A
#
# COMPACT_ATOMS: atom_id res chain seq x y z
N MET A 1 18.50 5.85 11.29
CA MET A 1 18.48 4.46 10.74
C MET A 1 17.43 3.57 11.39
N THR A 2 16.66 4.03 12.39
CA THR A 2 15.63 3.23 13.09
C THR A 2 14.30 3.19 12.32
N CYS A 3 13.83 4.32 11.79
CA CYS A 3 12.49 4.41 11.17
C CYS A 3 12.25 3.43 10.01
N ILE A 4 13.26 3.19 9.15
CA ILE A 4 13.14 2.22 8.03
C ILE A 4 13.05 0.79 8.57
N GLN A 5 13.82 0.45 9.59
CA GLN A 5 13.75 -0.86 10.24
C GLN A 5 12.40 -1.04 10.94
N ASP A 6 11.91 -0.02 11.63
CA ASP A 6 10.60 -0.03 12.30
C ASP A 6 9.46 -0.18 11.29
N TYR A 7 9.57 0.48 10.13
CA TYR A 7 8.64 0.34 9.02
C TYR A 7 8.67 -1.07 8.43
N HIS A 8 9.84 -1.66 8.21
CA HIS A 8 9.92 -3.04 7.72
C HIS A 8 9.37 -4.04 8.74
N GLN A 9 9.56 -3.81 10.04
CA GLN A 9 8.92 -4.64 11.06
C GLN A 9 7.41 -4.49 11.04
N LEU A 10 6.89 -3.27 10.90
CA LEU A 10 5.45 -3.03 10.74
C LEU A 10 4.88 -3.81 9.53
N LEU A 11 5.58 -3.77 8.39
CA LEU A 11 5.16 -4.52 7.21
C LEU A 11 5.17 -6.03 7.44
N ALA A 12 6.15 -6.56 8.17
CA ALA A 12 6.21 -7.99 8.50
C ALA A 12 5.03 -8.40 9.38
N ASP A 13 4.73 -7.62 10.43
CA ASP A 13 3.60 -7.89 11.32
C ASP A 13 2.26 -7.80 10.55
N LEU A 14 2.12 -6.82 9.67
CA LEU A 14 0.94 -6.69 8.80
C LEU A 14 0.82 -7.86 7.81
N GLU A 15 1.93 -8.37 7.27
CA GLU A 15 1.94 -9.51 6.36
C GLU A 15 1.46 -10.81 7.04
N GLU A 16 1.73 -10.98 8.33
CA GLU A 16 1.20 -12.11 9.10
C GLU A 16 -0.33 -12.06 9.18
N GLU A 17 -0.89 -10.89 9.49
CA GLU A 17 -2.35 -10.69 9.54
C GLU A 17 -2.99 -10.78 8.15
N ILE A 18 -2.37 -10.21 7.12
CA ILE A 18 -2.78 -10.37 5.72
C ILE A 18 -2.79 -11.86 5.34
N SER A 19 -1.78 -12.63 5.74
CA SER A 19 -1.72 -14.07 5.46
C SER A 19 -2.84 -14.82 6.16
N ARG A 20 -3.14 -14.48 7.43
CA ARG A 20 -4.23 -15.06 8.21
C ARG A 20 -5.57 -14.80 7.55
N VAL A 21 -5.91 -13.53 7.31
CA VAL A 21 -7.19 -13.11 6.70
C VAL A 21 -7.31 -13.62 5.26
N GLY A 22 -6.21 -13.58 4.50
CA GLY A 22 -6.15 -14.09 3.13
C GLY A 22 -6.44 -15.58 3.02
N LYS A 23 -5.98 -16.40 3.98
CA LYS A 23 -6.30 -17.85 4.02
C LYS A 23 -7.77 -18.10 4.32
N ILE A 24 -8.37 -17.31 5.21
CA ILE A 24 -9.80 -17.40 5.54
C ILE A 24 -10.66 -17.14 4.30
N HIS A 25 -10.29 -16.13 3.51
CA HIS A 25 -11.04 -15.71 2.31
C HIS A 25 -10.50 -16.25 0.99
N ALA A 26 -9.71 -17.34 1.02
CA ALA A 26 -9.04 -17.86 -0.17
C ALA A 26 -10.00 -18.23 -1.33
N ALA A 27 -11.25 -18.57 -1.03
CA ALA A 27 -12.28 -18.86 -2.03
C ALA A 27 -12.87 -17.59 -2.70
N ASN A 28 -12.72 -16.43 -2.06
CA ASN A 28 -13.32 -15.15 -2.48
C ASN A 28 -12.27 -14.19 -3.08
N LEU A 29 -11.02 -14.28 -2.64
CA LEU A 29 -9.97 -13.37 -3.06
C LEU A 29 -9.42 -13.73 -4.44
N SER A 30 -9.61 -12.82 -5.41
CA SER A 30 -8.94 -12.86 -6.71
C SER A 30 -7.67 -11.98 -6.75
N CYS A 31 -7.45 -11.16 -5.72
CA CYS A 31 -6.31 -10.26 -5.64
C CYS A 31 -5.01 -11.00 -5.30
N GLY A 32 -3.97 -10.78 -6.09
CA GLY A 32 -2.65 -11.40 -5.92
C GLY A 32 -1.63 -10.84 -6.92
N PRO A 33 -0.39 -11.35 -6.95
CA PRO A 33 0.57 -11.01 -8.00
C PRO A 33 -0.05 -11.20 -9.38
N GLY A 34 -0.03 -10.16 -10.22
CA GLY A 34 -0.61 -10.19 -11.57
C GLY A 34 -2.07 -9.75 -11.65
N CYS A 35 -2.75 -9.56 -10.52
CA CYS A 35 -4.08 -8.92 -10.50
C CYS A 35 -3.93 -7.40 -10.60
N ALA A 36 -4.03 -6.85 -11.83
CA ALA A 36 -3.85 -5.43 -12.10
C ALA A 36 -5.10 -4.68 -12.59
N SER A 37 -6.25 -5.36 -12.69
CA SER A 37 -7.48 -4.81 -13.30
C SER A 37 -7.94 -3.50 -12.65
N CYS A 38 -7.91 -3.42 -11.31
CA CYS A 38 -8.29 -2.24 -10.51
C CYS A 38 -7.09 -1.47 -9.93
N CYS A 39 -5.86 -1.75 -10.38
CA CYS A 39 -4.66 -1.17 -9.79
C CYS A 39 -4.48 0.31 -10.24
N ALA A 40 -4.70 1.23 -9.31
CA ALA A 40 -4.67 2.66 -9.51
C ALA A 40 -3.51 3.33 -8.74
N PRO A 41 -3.06 4.54 -9.13
CA PRO A 41 -2.08 5.29 -8.36
C PRO A 41 -2.73 5.89 -7.09
N PHE A 42 -2.18 5.57 -5.93
CA PHE A 42 -2.57 6.15 -4.64
C PHE A 42 -1.55 7.19 -4.16
N ASN A 43 -1.92 7.92 -3.11
CA ASN A 43 -1.00 8.79 -2.38
C ASN A 43 -0.59 8.10 -1.09
N ILE A 44 0.70 8.14 -0.76
CA ILE A 44 1.28 7.39 0.37
C ILE A 44 2.12 8.28 1.27
N LEU A 45 2.49 7.79 2.43
CA LEU A 45 3.28 8.56 3.39
C LEU A 45 4.75 8.71 2.94
N PRO A 46 5.44 9.79 3.35
CA PRO A 46 6.85 10.01 3.05
C PRO A 46 7.79 8.84 3.34
N ILE A 47 7.62 8.13 4.46
CA ILE A 47 8.43 6.94 4.78
C ILE A 47 8.21 5.81 3.76
N GLU A 48 6.95 5.55 3.37
CA GLU A 48 6.61 4.53 2.37
C GLU A 48 7.17 4.94 0.99
N ALA A 49 7.08 6.22 0.65
CA ALA A 49 7.60 6.77 -0.60
C ALA A 49 9.11 6.63 -0.72
N ALA A 50 9.85 6.81 0.39
CA ALA A 50 11.29 6.57 0.42
C ALA A 50 11.63 5.11 0.09
N CYS A 51 10.91 4.15 0.71
CA CYS A 51 11.11 2.72 0.45
C CYS A 51 10.74 2.32 -0.98
N VAL A 52 9.63 2.86 -1.51
CA VAL A 52 9.23 2.65 -2.91
C VAL A 52 10.27 3.23 -3.87
N ARG A 53 10.80 4.43 -3.59
CA ARG A 53 11.84 5.07 -4.40
C ARG A 53 13.09 4.20 -4.45
N GLU A 54 13.58 3.74 -3.30
CA GLU A 54 14.74 2.85 -3.21
C GLU A 54 14.54 1.58 -4.06
N ALA A 55 13.35 0.97 -3.98
CA ALA A 55 13.02 -0.20 -4.79
C ALA A 55 12.99 0.11 -6.30
N ILE A 56 12.50 1.28 -6.72
CA ILE A 56 12.53 1.73 -8.12
C ILE A 56 13.97 1.96 -8.59
N ASP A 57 14.80 2.56 -7.76
CA ASP A 57 16.20 2.85 -8.06
C ASP A 57 17.05 1.57 -8.17
N ALA A 58 16.62 0.48 -7.51
CA ALA A 58 17.21 -0.85 -7.66
C ALA A 58 16.78 -1.59 -8.96
N LEU A 59 15.76 -1.12 -9.67
CA LEU A 59 15.27 -1.80 -10.88
C LEU A 59 16.27 -1.72 -12.05
N PRO A 60 16.27 -2.70 -12.97
CA PRO A 60 17.01 -2.60 -14.22
C PRO A 60 16.63 -1.33 -15.00
N PRO A 61 17.57 -0.70 -15.75
CA PRO A 61 17.27 0.48 -16.55
C PRO A 61 16.10 0.29 -17.52
N ALA A 62 15.95 -0.91 -18.10
CA ALA A 62 14.83 -1.26 -18.97
C ALA A 62 13.48 -1.12 -18.26
N ASN A 63 13.38 -1.57 -17.01
CA ASN A 63 12.16 -1.47 -16.21
C ASN A 63 11.85 -0.02 -15.85
N ARG A 64 12.85 0.77 -15.44
CA ARG A 64 12.67 2.21 -15.17
C ARG A 64 12.19 2.98 -16.41
N ASN A 65 12.73 2.65 -17.57
CA ASN A 65 12.26 3.20 -18.85
C ASN A 65 10.79 2.81 -19.12
N GLN A 66 10.39 1.59 -18.78
CA GLN A 66 8.99 1.17 -18.88
C GLN A 66 8.08 1.97 -17.94
N LEU A 67 8.50 2.23 -16.69
CA LEU A 67 7.74 3.07 -15.76
C LEU A 67 7.52 4.50 -16.31
N SER A 68 8.55 5.05 -16.97
CA SER A 68 8.46 6.37 -17.61
C SER A 68 7.45 6.38 -18.77
N ARG A 69 7.38 5.30 -19.56
CA ARG A 69 6.33 5.14 -20.60
C ARG A 69 4.94 5.03 -19.97
N ASN A 70 4.79 4.22 -18.92
CA ASN A 70 3.51 4.08 -18.22
C ASN A 70 3.00 5.42 -17.70
N LEU A 71 3.88 6.27 -17.16
CA LEU A 71 3.52 7.61 -16.73
C LEU A 71 2.98 8.47 -17.88
N ALA A 72 3.58 8.40 -19.07
CA ALA A 72 3.15 9.17 -20.23
C ALA A 72 1.84 8.65 -20.85
N GLU A 73 1.62 7.34 -20.84
CA GLU A 73 0.56 6.68 -21.62
C GLU A 73 -0.66 6.27 -20.81
N ARG A 74 -0.53 6.10 -19.49
CA ARG A 74 -1.58 5.52 -18.63
C ARG A 74 -1.76 6.36 -17.36
N ILE A 75 -2.75 7.24 -17.38
CA ILE A 75 -3.02 8.16 -16.25
C ILE A 75 -3.71 7.41 -15.10
N ASP A 76 -4.71 6.60 -15.43
CA ASP A 76 -5.61 5.95 -14.44
C ASP A 76 -5.13 4.57 -13.96
N ARG A 77 -3.95 4.13 -14.42
CA ARG A 77 -3.33 2.86 -14.01
C ARG A 77 -2.13 3.16 -13.12
N CYS A 78 -1.83 2.25 -12.20
CA CYS A 78 -0.60 2.33 -11.43
C CYS A 78 0.62 2.37 -12.36
N PRO A 79 1.51 3.37 -12.23
CA PRO A 79 2.67 3.52 -13.12
C PRO A 79 3.72 2.43 -12.92
N LEU A 80 3.67 1.71 -11.80
CA LEU A 80 4.66 0.68 -11.40
C LEU A 80 4.40 -0.69 -12.04
N LEU A 81 3.39 -0.84 -12.88
CA LEU A 81 3.03 -2.12 -13.50
C LEU A 81 3.89 -2.42 -14.75
N ILE A 82 4.45 -3.63 -14.82
CA ILE A 82 5.11 -4.18 -16.00
C ILE A 82 4.50 -5.56 -16.22
N ASP A 83 3.87 -5.78 -17.38
CA ASP A 83 3.15 -7.01 -17.69
C ASP A 83 2.16 -7.42 -16.57
N ASP A 84 1.38 -6.45 -16.09
CA ASP A 84 0.41 -6.55 -14.99
C ASP A 84 1.01 -6.95 -13.61
N LEU A 85 2.34 -7.04 -13.50
CA LEU A 85 3.06 -7.24 -12.25
C LEU A 85 3.60 -5.92 -11.71
N CYS A 86 3.43 -5.68 -10.42
CA CYS A 86 4.07 -4.53 -9.77
C CYS A 86 5.58 -4.74 -9.76
N SER A 87 6.33 -3.84 -10.39
CA SER A 87 7.79 -3.91 -10.49
C SER A 87 8.48 -3.84 -9.12
N VAL A 88 7.82 -3.27 -8.12
CA VAL A 88 8.29 -3.15 -6.73
C VAL A 88 7.39 -3.93 -5.76
N TYR A 89 6.89 -5.10 -6.16
CA TYR A 89 5.90 -5.87 -5.40
C TYR A 89 6.27 -6.08 -3.91
N ALA A 90 7.55 -6.32 -3.62
CA ALA A 90 8.05 -6.48 -2.26
C ALA A 90 8.06 -5.17 -1.45
N ALA A 91 8.16 -4.01 -2.10
CA ALA A 91 8.18 -2.70 -1.45
C ALA A 91 6.83 -1.96 -1.53
N ARG A 92 5.73 -2.68 -1.82
CA ARG A 92 4.38 -2.10 -1.83
C ARG A 92 4.05 -1.28 -0.55
N PRO A 93 3.44 -0.11 -0.65
CA PRO A 93 2.89 0.59 0.50
C PRO A 93 1.82 -0.24 1.25
N VAL A 94 1.49 0.14 2.49
CA VAL A 94 0.46 -0.53 3.31
C VAL A 94 -0.85 -0.64 2.56
N ILE A 95 -1.34 0.47 1.97
CA ILE A 95 -2.58 0.49 1.17
C ILE A 95 -2.55 -0.51 -0.01
N CYS A 96 -1.39 -0.71 -0.64
CA CYS A 96 -1.26 -1.63 -1.76
C CYS A 96 -1.13 -3.11 -1.32
N ARG A 97 -0.75 -3.36 -0.07
CA ARG A 97 -0.67 -4.71 0.53
C ARG A 97 -2.04 -5.19 0.99
N THR A 98 -2.86 -4.29 1.53
CA THR A 98 -4.18 -4.58 2.07
C THR A 98 -5.29 -4.59 1.02
N GLN A 99 -5.02 -4.06 -0.18
CA GLN A 99 -5.97 -4.02 -1.30
C GLN A 99 -6.60 -5.39 -1.57
N GLY A 100 -7.93 -5.42 -1.58
CA GLY A 100 -8.73 -6.60 -1.88
C GLY A 100 -9.22 -7.37 -0.64
N LEU A 101 -8.61 -7.16 0.53
CA LEU A 101 -9.06 -7.73 1.80
C LEU A 101 -10.22 -6.90 2.39
N PRO A 102 -11.03 -7.48 3.29
CA PRO A 102 -12.04 -6.73 4.03
C PRO A 102 -11.39 -6.02 5.22
N LEU A 103 -11.17 -4.72 5.07
CA LEU A 103 -10.54 -3.88 6.08
C LEU A 103 -11.58 -3.40 7.09
N ALA A 104 -11.19 -3.33 8.36
CA ALA A 104 -12.05 -2.86 9.43
C ALA A 104 -11.41 -1.71 10.20
N TYR A 105 -12.27 -0.80 10.65
CA TYR A 105 -11.93 0.36 11.44
C TYR A 105 -12.93 0.50 12.59
N ILE A 106 -12.44 0.85 13.78
CA ILE A 106 -13.29 1.05 14.97
C ILE A 106 -13.79 2.50 14.98
N ASP A 107 -15.11 2.67 14.90
CA ASP A 107 -15.79 3.96 15.09
C ASP A 107 -16.24 4.05 16.56
N GLU A 108 -15.39 4.67 17.40
CA GLU A 108 -15.66 4.84 18.83
C GLU A 108 -16.90 5.71 19.10
N GLU A 109 -17.17 6.71 18.25
CA GLU A 109 -18.32 7.61 18.43
C GLU A 109 -19.65 6.90 18.20
N ARG A 110 -19.69 5.98 17.23
CA ARG A 110 -20.88 5.20 16.88
C ARG A 110 -20.94 3.83 17.56
N GLU A 111 -19.93 3.48 18.35
CA GLU A 111 -19.75 2.14 18.94
C GLU A 111 -19.89 1.03 17.88
N ALA A 112 -19.29 1.23 16.70
CA ALA A 112 -19.48 0.39 15.52
C ALA A 112 -18.15 0.01 14.84
N ILE A 113 -18.20 -1.02 14.00
CA ILE A 113 -17.09 -1.41 13.11
C ILE A 113 -17.47 -0.97 11.69
N GLU A 114 -16.65 -0.12 11.08
CA GLU A 114 -16.75 0.23 9.67
C GLU A 114 -15.94 -0.76 8.83
N VAL A 115 -16.57 -1.38 7.84
CA VAL A 115 -15.92 -2.34 6.94
C VAL A 115 -15.77 -1.75 5.54
N SER A 116 -14.54 -1.76 5.03
CA SER A 116 -14.22 -1.46 3.64
C SER A 116 -13.78 -2.74 2.93
N ALA A 117 -14.62 -3.25 2.04
CA ALA A 117 -14.35 -4.47 1.28
C ALA A 117 -14.43 -4.24 -0.23
N CYS A 118 -13.64 -5.00 -0.99
CA CYS A 118 -13.64 -4.89 -2.44
C CYS A 118 -14.87 -5.58 -3.05
N PRO A 119 -15.71 -4.88 -3.85
CA PRO A 119 -16.91 -5.47 -4.45
C PRO A 119 -16.60 -6.54 -5.52
N LEU A 120 -15.34 -6.63 -5.97
CA LEU A 120 -14.89 -7.67 -6.89
C LEU A 120 -14.59 -9.00 -6.18
N ASN A 121 -14.29 -8.97 -4.88
CA ASN A 121 -14.02 -10.17 -4.08
C ASN A 121 -15.22 -10.57 -3.21
N PHE A 122 -16.00 -9.59 -2.76
CA PHE A 122 -17.12 -9.79 -1.84
C PHE A 122 -18.39 -9.15 -2.41
N PRO A 123 -19.52 -9.87 -2.46
CA PRO A 123 -20.80 -9.28 -2.81
C PRO A 123 -21.28 -8.29 -1.73
N ASP A 124 -22.18 -7.38 -2.09
CA ASP A 124 -22.66 -6.32 -1.20
C ASP A 124 -23.39 -6.85 0.05
N ASP A 125 -23.93 -8.07 0.00
CA ASP A 125 -24.64 -8.75 1.10
C ASP A 125 -23.75 -9.72 1.90
N TYR A 126 -22.42 -9.66 1.70
CA TYR A 126 -21.48 -10.51 2.44
C TYR A 126 -21.47 -10.17 3.93
N ASP A 127 -21.71 -11.19 4.76
CA ASP A 127 -21.73 -11.06 6.21
C ASP A 127 -20.30 -11.14 6.79
N PHE A 128 -19.81 -10.01 7.32
CA PHE A 128 -18.49 -9.90 7.89
C PHE A 128 -18.53 -10.04 9.42
N ALA A 129 -18.34 -11.25 9.92
CA ALA A 129 -18.02 -11.45 11.33
C ALA A 129 -16.64 -10.85 11.68
N PRO A 130 -16.43 -10.31 12.89
CA PRO A 130 -15.17 -9.65 13.28
C PRO A 130 -13.91 -10.47 13.03
N GLU A 131 -13.96 -11.79 13.21
CA GLU A 131 -12.80 -12.68 13.04
C GLU A 131 -12.33 -12.80 11.57
N LEU A 132 -13.21 -12.41 10.64
CA LEU A 132 -12.98 -12.40 9.20
C LEU A 132 -12.32 -11.10 8.72
N LEU A 133 -12.19 -10.09 9.58
CA LEU A 133 -11.75 -8.76 9.21
C LEU A 133 -10.25 -8.55 9.46
N LEU A 134 -9.66 -7.64 8.69
CA LEU A 134 -8.33 -7.08 8.95
C LEU A 134 -8.51 -5.71 9.62
N PHE A 135 -8.33 -5.64 10.95
CA PHE A 135 -8.39 -4.38 11.69
C PHE A 135 -7.15 -3.55 11.41
N MET A 136 -7.34 -2.32 10.92
CA MET A 136 -6.26 -1.48 10.42
C MET A 136 -5.84 -0.37 11.37
N ASP A 137 -6.59 -0.09 12.44
CA ASP A 137 -6.35 1.05 13.35
C ASP A 137 -4.93 1.01 13.95
N GLU A 138 -4.54 -0.09 14.59
CA GLU A 138 -3.22 -0.24 15.20
C GLU A 138 -2.06 -0.14 14.19
N PHE A 139 -2.25 -0.69 12.99
CA PHE A 139 -1.25 -0.63 11.91
C PHE A 139 -1.11 0.80 11.36
N ASN A 140 -2.23 1.51 11.21
CA ASN A 140 -2.23 2.89 10.72
C ASN A 140 -1.63 3.86 11.75
N ASP A 141 -1.93 3.68 13.02
CA ASP A 141 -1.36 4.48 14.10
C ASP A 141 0.16 4.30 14.16
N ARG A 142 0.62 3.05 14.18
CA ARG A 142 2.06 2.75 14.17
C ARG A 142 2.75 3.25 12.90
N LEU A 143 2.12 3.10 11.73
CA LEU A 143 2.63 3.67 10.48
C LEU A 143 2.79 5.19 10.57
N PHE A 144 1.78 5.87 11.14
CA PHE A 144 1.79 7.31 11.28
C PHE A 144 2.86 7.80 12.27
N GLU A 145 3.07 7.10 13.38
CA GLU A 145 4.14 7.37 14.34
C GLU A 145 5.54 7.24 13.70
N ILE A 146 5.78 6.15 12.96
CA ILE A 146 7.04 5.95 12.23
C ILE A 146 7.24 7.07 11.20
N ASN A 147 6.18 7.43 10.47
CA ASN A 147 6.23 8.53 9.51
C ASN A 147 6.53 9.88 10.18
N LEU A 148 5.94 10.18 11.34
CA LEU A 148 6.22 11.40 12.11
C LEU A 148 7.70 11.49 12.48
N ALA A 149 8.27 10.38 12.97
CA ALA A 149 9.69 10.31 13.32
C ALA A 149 10.58 10.51 12.09
N TRP A 150 10.30 9.82 10.98
CA TRP A 150 11.01 9.96 9.72
C TRP A 150 10.96 11.40 9.19
N CYS A 151 9.77 11.98 9.11
CA CYS A 151 9.58 13.34 8.61
C CYS A 151 10.33 14.37 9.45
N ARG A 152 10.41 14.18 10.78
CA ARG A 152 11.23 15.02 11.66
C ARG A 152 12.72 14.93 11.32
N GLU A 153 13.24 13.73 11.07
CA GLU A 153 14.64 13.52 10.67
C GLU A 153 14.96 14.14 9.30
N GLN A 154 14.01 14.09 8.36
CA GLN A 154 14.18 14.59 6.99
C GLN A 154 13.79 16.07 6.81
N GLY A 155 13.19 16.71 7.81
CA GLY A 155 12.67 18.08 7.68
C GLY A 155 11.42 18.19 6.79
N LEU A 156 10.63 17.11 6.69
CA LEU A 156 9.44 17.03 5.84
C LEU A 156 8.13 17.28 6.62
N PRO A 157 7.07 17.79 5.97
CA PRO A 157 5.74 17.86 6.56
C PRO A 157 5.11 16.47 6.73
N PRO A 158 4.68 16.07 7.95
CA PRO A 158 4.22 14.70 8.22
C PRO A 158 2.82 14.38 7.66
N ASP A 159 2.02 15.41 7.37
CA ASP A 159 0.71 15.31 6.73
C ASP A 159 0.80 15.18 5.21
N ARG A 160 1.98 15.42 4.61
CA ARG A 160 2.19 15.24 3.17
C ARG A 160 1.81 13.82 2.75
N ARG A 161 1.12 13.71 1.62
CA ARG A 161 0.87 12.46 0.92
C ARG A 161 1.50 12.57 -0.45
N ILE A 162 2.39 11.64 -0.77
CA ILE A 162 3.17 11.65 -2.01
C ILE A 162 2.48 10.75 -3.03
N PRO A 163 2.06 11.26 -4.19
CA PRO A 163 1.46 10.44 -5.24
C PRO A 163 2.45 9.42 -5.79
N LEU A 164 2.01 8.17 -5.99
CA LEU A 164 2.85 7.13 -6.64
C LEU A 164 3.39 7.56 -8.00
N ARG A 165 2.68 8.42 -8.73
CA ARG A 165 3.13 8.98 -10.01
C ARG A 165 4.33 9.91 -9.88
N GLU A 166 4.40 10.69 -8.80
CA GLU A 166 5.56 11.53 -8.46
C GLU A 166 6.77 10.65 -8.10
N ILE A 167 6.52 9.52 -7.43
CA ILE A 167 7.55 8.55 -7.04
C ILE A 167 8.06 7.76 -8.25
N ALA A 168 7.20 7.44 -9.22
CA ALA A 168 7.62 6.76 -10.44
C ALA A 168 8.39 7.67 -11.42
N CYS A 169 8.29 8.99 -11.26
CA CYS A 169 8.96 9.95 -12.14
C CYS A 169 10.48 9.92 -11.89
N PRO A 170 11.32 9.79 -12.93
CA PRO A 170 12.76 9.96 -12.80
C PRO A 170 13.07 11.44 -12.52
N GLY A 171 13.34 11.77 -11.26
CA GLY A 171 13.67 13.12 -10.82
C GLY A 171 14.51 13.08 -9.53
N PRO A 172 15.14 14.20 -9.15
CA PRO A 172 15.88 14.26 -7.89
C PRO A 172 14.97 13.91 -6.71
N PRO A 173 15.53 13.36 -5.60
CA PRO A 173 14.75 12.98 -4.43
C PRO A 173 13.88 14.15 -3.95
N LEU A 174 12.68 13.83 -3.49
CA LEU A 174 11.74 14.79 -2.95
C LEU A 174 12.35 15.39 -1.68
N VAL A 175 12.94 16.57 -1.84
CA VAL A 175 13.39 17.44 -0.75
C VAL A 175 12.17 17.91 0.05
#